data_AF-A0A0S3RB68-F1
#
_entry.id   AF-A0A0S3RB68-F1
#
_cell.length_a   1.000
_cell.length_b   1.000
_cell.length_c   1.000
_cell.angle_alpha   90.00
_cell.angle_beta   90.00
_cell.angle_gamma   90.00
#
_symmetry.space_group_name_H-M   'P 1'
#
loop_
_entity.id
_entity.type
_entity.pdbx_description
1 polymer ?
#
loop_
_entity_poly.entity_id
_entity_poly.type
_entity_poly.pdbx_seq_one_letter_code
_entity_poly.pdbx_strand_id
1 'polypeptide(L)'
;MTIADILSPFDVPPIVQSFFDHHKAVNHDGHTVPLLSIQVTELVDGVFIGCSMNHSVGDGTSYWNFFNTWSQIFQAQSQSENHEYDVPISRQPIHNRWFPNNIRPPISLLKYGPMCL
;
A
#
# COMPACT_ATOMS: atom_id res chain seq x y z
N MET A 1 2.40 -15.72 18.92
CA MET A 1 2.88 -14.33 19.09
C MET A 1 1.66 -13.47 19.30
N THR A 2 1.68 -12.70 20.38
CA THR A 2 0.63 -11.77 20.80
C THR A 2 1.04 -10.34 20.49
N ILE A 3 0.12 -9.39 20.61
CA ILE A 3 0.43 -7.97 20.53
C ILE A 3 1.43 -7.57 21.63
N ALA A 4 1.30 -8.12 22.83
CA ALA A 4 2.20 -7.84 23.95
C ALA A 4 3.63 -8.28 23.66
N ASP A 5 3.83 -9.39 22.95
CA ASP A 5 5.16 -9.87 22.54
C ASP A 5 5.89 -8.87 21.62
N ILE A 6 5.14 -8.02 20.91
CA ILE A 6 5.68 -7.00 20.00
C ILE A 6 5.87 -5.65 20.72
N LEU A 7 4.91 -5.24 21.55
CA LEU A 7 4.87 -3.90 22.14
C LEU A 7 5.51 -3.79 23.53
N SER A 8 5.63 -4.90 24.27
CA SER A 8 6.18 -4.89 25.64
C SER A 8 7.70 -4.73 25.71
N PRO A 9 8.50 -5.29 24.77
CA PRO A 9 9.95 -5.12 24.80
C PRO A 9 10.38 -3.66 24.59
N PHE A 10 11.52 -3.27 25.16
CA PHE A 10 12.08 -1.92 24.98
C PHE A 10 12.54 -1.68 23.53
N ASP A 11 13.14 -2.71 22.93
CA ASP A 11 13.58 -2.71 21.53
C ASP A 11 12.64 -3.53 20.66
N VAL A 12 12.58 -3.20 19.36
CA VAL A 12 11.74 -3.93 18.40
C VAL A 12 12.26 -5.39 18.27
N PRO A 13 11.41 -6.40 18.56
CA PRO A 13 11.81 -7.79 18.44
C PRO A 13 12.25 -8.15 17.02
N PRO A 14 13.36 -8.92 16.82
CA PRO A 14 13.86 -9.26 15.49
C PRO A 14 12.83 -9.97 14.60
N ILE A 15 11.89 -10.71 15.20
CA ILE A 15 10.82 -11.40 14.47
C ILE A 15 9.93 -10.43 13.69
N VAL A 16 9.79 -9.17 14.14
CA VAL A 16 8.99 -8.14 13.46
C VAL A 16 9.52 -7.86 12.05
N GLN A 17 10.82 -8.08 11.80
CA GLN A 17 11.39 -7.92 10.46
C GLN A 17 10.79 -8.91 9.45
N SER A 18 10.34 -10.08 9.90
CA SER A 18 9.69 -11.09 9.05
C SER A 18 8.23 -10.75 8.68
N PHE A 19 7.67 -9.70 9.29
CA PHE A 19 6.32 -9.21 8.99
C PHE A 19 6.28 -8.21 7.84
N PHE A 20 7.45 -7.89 7.27
CA PHE A 20 7.56 -6.99 6.13
C PHE A 20 8.17 -7.75 4.96
N ASP A 21 7.40 -7.88 3.89
CA ASP A 21 7.93 -8.21 2.57
C ASP A 21 8.98 -7.17 2.16
N HIS A 22 9.99 -7.59 1.40
CA HIS A 22 11.10 -6.72 0.95
C HIS A 22 12.02 -6.18 2.05
N HIS A 23 12.14 -6.86 3.19
CA HIS A 23 13.19 -6.53 4.16
C HIS A 23 14.58 -6.49 3.49
N LYS A 24 15.26 -5.35 3.59
CA LYS A 24 16.57 -5.01 2.96
C LYS A 24 16.56 -4.73 1.45
N ALA A 25 15.40 -4.70 0.79
CA ALA A 25 15.34 -4.28 -0.61
C ALA A 25 15.73 -2.80 -0.76
N VAL A 26 16.51 -2.50 -1.79
CA VAL A 26 16.88 -1.12 -2.18
C VAL A 26 16.07 -0.66 -3.36
N ASN A 27 16.12 0.65 -3.67
CA ASN A 27 15.33 1.22 -4.76
C ASN A 27 15.53 0.51 -6.11
N HIS A 28 16.75 0.04 -6.39
CA HIS A 28 17.09 -0.68 -7.63
C HIS A 28 16.36 -2.01 -7.77
N ASP A 29 16.09 -2.70 -6.66
CA ASP A 29 15.42 -4.01 -6.69
C ASP A 29 13.98 -3.92 -7.21
N GLY A 30 13.38 -2.71 -7.15
CA GLY A 30 12.05 -2.42 -7.70
C GLY A 30 11.88 -2.65 -9.20
N HIS A 31 12.95 -3.01 -9.91
CA HIS A 31 12.89 -3.48 -11.29
C HIS A 31 12.41 -4.93 -11.41
N THR A 32 12.62 -5.73 -10.36
CA THR A 32 12.36 -7.18 -10.32
C THR A 32 11.38 -7.58 -9.22
N VAL A 33 11.19 -6.72 -8.21
CA VAL A 33 10.24 -6.95 -7.12
C VAL A 33 9.17 -5.85 -7.09
N PRO A 34 7.98 -6.13 -6.50
CA PRO A 34 6.94 -5.11 -6.37
C PRO A 34 7.42 -3.83 -5.67
N LEU A 35 6.97 -2.68 -6.18
CA LEU A 35 7.30 -1.35 -5.63
C LEU A 35 6.51 -1.00 -4.35
N LEU A 36 5.42 -1.74 -4.10
CA LEU A 36 4.62 -1.70 -2.88
C LEU A 36 4.23 -3.13 -2.53
N SER A 37 4.46 -3.55 -1.30
CA SER A 37 3.94 -4.81 -0.74
C SER A 37 3.23 -4.55 0.58
N ILE A 38 2.18 -5.34 0.81
CA ILE A 38 1.40 -5.32 2.05
C ILE A 38 1.29 -6.77 2.51
N GLN A 39 1.77 -7.06 3.70
CA GLN A 39 1.73 -8.36 4.34
C GLN A 39 0.83 -8.30 5.57
N VAL A 40 -0.15 -9.20 5.64
CA VAL A 40 -1.04 -9.32 6.79
C VAL A 40 -0.59 -10.52 7.61
N THR A 41 -0.21 -10.30 8.86
CA THR A 41 0.20 -11.35 9.79
C THR A 41 -0.83 -11.48 10.90
N GLU A 42 -1.43 -12.65 11.03
CA GLU A 42 -2.34 -12.99 12.13
C GLU A 42 -1.55 -13.24 13.41
N LEU A 43 -1.94 -12.56 14.48
CA LEU A 43 -1.45 -12.76 15.83
C LEU A 43 -2.53 -13.46 16.66
N VAL A 44 -2.16 -14.01 17.81
CA VAL A 44 -3.11 -14.73 18.68
C VAL A 44 -4.29 -13.86 19.13
N ASP A 45 -4.04 -12.55 19.31
CA ASP A 45 -4.97 -11.57 19.85
C ASP A 45 -5.10 -10.32 18.96
N GLY A 46 -4.69 -10.41 17.68
CA GLY A 46 -4.78 -9.28 16.76
C GLY A 46 -4.23 -9.53 15.37
N VAL A 47 -4.05 -8.45 14.61
CA VAL A 47 -3.51 -8.48 13.25
C VAL A 47 -2.41 -7.44 13.14
N PHE A 48 -1.31 -7.81 12.51
CA PHE A 48 -0.23 -6.91 12.13
C PHE A 48 -0.27 -6.70 10.60
N ILE A 49 -0.31 -5.45 10.15
CA ILE A 49 -0.25 -5.09 8.72
C ILE A 49 1.12 -4.45 8.47
N GLY A 50 2.03 -5.22 7.86
CA GLY A 50 3.35 -4.77 7.46
C GLY A 50 3.36 -4.28 6.02
N CYS A 51 3.99 -3.13 5.78
CA CYS A 51 3.96 -2.47 4.48
C CYS A 51 5.36 -2.01 4.08
N SER A 52 5.74 -2.28 2.84
CA SER A 52 7.02 -1.84 2.27
C SER A 52 6.77 -1.10 0.97
N MET A 53 7.30 0.11 0.86
CA MET A 53 7.17 0.97 -0.32
C MET A 53 8.54 1.44 -0.79
N ASN A 54 8.81 1.28 -2.07
CA ASN A 54 10.02 1.78 -2.69
C ASN A 54 9.99 3.32 -2.73
N HIS A 55 11.01 3.97 -2.18
CA HIS A 55 11.01 5.43 -2.02
C HIS A 55 11.17 6.18 -3.37
N SER A 56 11.51 5.48 -4.46
CA SER A 56 11.54 6.06 -5.80
C SER A 56 10.15 6.42 -6.36
N VAL A 57 9.08 5.81 -5.85
CA VAL A 57 7.71 6.02 -6.34
C VAL A 57 6.87 6.94 -5.48
N GLY A 58 7.34 7.30 -4.29
CA GLY A 58 6.64 8.24 -3.41
C GLY A 58 7.38 8.56 -2.13
N ASP A 59 6.88 9.56 -1.44
CA ASP A 59 7.30 9.98 -0.10
C ASP A 59 6.29 9.51 0.97
N GLY A 60 6.60 9.77 2.25
CA GLY A 60 5.71 9.41 3.36
C GLY A 60 4.32 10.04 3.28
N THR A 61 4.17 11.22 2.66
CA THR A 61 2.86 11.86 2.48
C THR A 61 2.02 11.10 1.45
N SER A 62 2.62 10.73 0.32
CA SER A 62 1.97 9.93 -0.71
C SER A 62 1.58 8.54 -0.20
N TYR A 63 2.43 7.92 0.62
CA TYR A 63 2.13 6.66 1.30
C TYR A 63 0.90 6.79 2.20
N TRP A 64 0.83 7.82 3.05
CA TRP A 64 -0.32 8.02 3.93
C TRP A 64 -1.61 8.29 3.14
N ASN A 65 -1.52 9.03 2.03
CA ASN A 65 -2.67 9.24 1.15
C ASN A 65 -3.19 7.92 0.58
N PHE A 66 -2.28 7.05 0.12
CA PHE A 66 -2.65 5.71 -0.34
C PHE A 66 -3.37 4.92 0.75
N PHE A 67 -2.84 4.87 1.98
CA PHE A 67 -3.47 4.14 3.09
C PHE A 67 -4.86 4.66 3.45
N ASN A 68 -5.04 5.99 3.47
CA ASN A 68 -6.35 6.59 3.75
C ASN A 68 -7.36 6.27 2.64
N THR A 69 -6.97 6.40 1.37
CA THR A 69 -7.84 6.05 0.23
C THR A 69 -8.18 4.56 0.26
N TRP A 70 -7.21 3.69 0.55
CA TRP A 70 -7.42 2.26 0.69
C TRP A 70 -8.46 1.96 1.79
N SER A 71 -8.33 2.58 2.96
CA SER A 71 -9.30 2.45 4.06
C SER A 71 -10.70 2.97 3.70
N GLN A 72 -10.80 4.09 2.97
CA GLN A 72 -12.08 4.64 2.52
C GLN A 72 -12.83 3.68 1.58
N ILE A 73 -12.10 3.00 0.68
CA ILE A 73 -12.68 2.01 -0.23
C ILE A 73 -13.34 0.87 0.55
N PHE A 74 -12.64 0.29 1.53
CA PHE A 74 -13.20 -0.80 2.34
C PHE A 74 -14.38 -0.36 3.20
N GLN A 75 -14.33 0.85 3.76
CA GLN A 75 -15.44 1.39 4.54
C GLN A 75 -16.68 1.61 3.67
N ALA A 76 -16.53 2.18 2.48
CA ALA A 76 -17.65 2.39 1.56
C ALA A 76 -18.29 1.07 1.12
N GLN A 77 -17.48 0.04 0.81
CA GLN A 77 -17.97 -1.29 0.46
C GLN A 77 -18.78 -1.94 1.58
N SER A 78 -18.39 -1.74 2.85
CA SER A 78 -19.15 -2.27 3.99
C SER A 78 -20.52 -1.62 4.20
N GLN A 79 -20.75 -0.44 3.61
CA GLN A 79 -21.97 0.36 3.81
C GLN A 79 -22.96 0.26 2.64
N SER A 80 -22.54 -0.20 1.47
CA SER A 80 -23.39 -0.33 0.28
C SER A 80 -23.84 -1.78 0.09
N GLU A 81 -24.98 -2.19 0.65
CA GLU A 81 -25.58 -3.50 0.32
C GLU A 81 -26.12 -3.55 -1.12
N ASN A 82 -26.35 -2.41 -1.78
CA ASN A 82 -26.75 -2.34 -3.19
C ASN A 82 -26.38 -0.96 -3.78
N HIS A 83 -25.70 -0.95 -4.93
CA HIS A 83 -25.42 0.15 -5.88
C HIS A 83 -23.99 0.76 -5.92
N GLU A 84 -23.29 0.36 -6.98
CA GLU A 84 -22.65 1.20 -8.00
C GLU A 84 -21.52 2.17 -7.60
N TYR A 85 -20.29 1.64 -7.73
CA TYR A 85 -19.04 2.18 -8.31
C TYR A 85 -18.50 3.58 -7.96
N ASP A 86 -19.19 4.44 -7.20
CA ASP A 86 -18.67 5.76 -6.82
C ASP A 86 -18.27 5.79 -5.35
N VAL A 87 -17.11 5.21 -5.04
CA VAL A 87 -16.50 5.34 -3.71
C VAL A 87 -16.06 6.80 -3.54
N PRO A 88 -16.58 7.55 -2.56
CA PRO A 88 -16.16 8.92 -2.30
C PRO A 88 -14.76 8.93 -1.68
N ILE A 89 -13.74 8.74 -2.52
CA ILE A 89 -12.34 8.88 -2.12
C ILE A 89 -12.00 10.37 -2.03
N SER A 90 -11.43 10.78 -0.90
CA SER A 90 -11.14 12.20 -0.64
C SER A 90 -10.12 12.81 -1.61
N ARG A 91 -9.25 11.97 -2.21
CA ARG A 91 -8.21 12.38 -3.14
C ARG A 91 -8.21 11.46 -4.35
N GLN A 92 -8.71 11.93 -5.48
CA GLN A 92 -8.70 11.14 -6.70
C GLN A 92 -7.27 11.04 -7.28
N PRO A 93 -6.86 9.86 -7.79
CA PRO A 93 -5.59 9.73 -8.48
C PRO A 93 -5.54 10.61 -9.73
N ILE A 94 -4.43 11.30 -9.94
CA ILE A 94 -4.21 12.08 -11.16
C ILE A 94 -3.74 11.13 -12.27
N HIS A 95 -4.68 10.64 -13.08
CA HIS A 95 -4.38 9.73 -14.19
C HIS A 95 -3.72 10.43 -15.39
N ASN A 96 -4.00 11.73 -15.58
CA ASN A 96 -3.42 12.54 -16.65
C ASN A 96 -2.25 13.37 -16.12
N ARG A 97 -1.12 12.72 -15.83
CA ARG A 97 0.11 13.43 -15.45
C ARG A 97 0.66 14.18 -16.67
N TRP A 98 0.99 15.45 -16.51
CA TRP A 98 1.65 16.24 -17.55
C TRP A 98 3.07 15.71 -17.79
N PHE A 99 3.42 15.49 -19.06
CA PHE A 99 4.77 15.15 -19.50
C PHE A 99 5.19 16.12 -20.61
N PRO A 100 6.46 16.57 -20.63
CA PRO A 100 6.98 17.34 -21.75
C PRO A 100 6.82 16.57 -23.07
N ASN A 101 6.44 17.28 -24.13
CA ASN A 101 6.37 16.70 -25.47
C ASN A 101 7.73 16.05 -25.79
N ASN A 102 7.70 14.79 -26.26
CA ASN A 102 8.85 13.94 -26.63
C ASN A 102 9.50 13.11 -25.50
N ILE A 103 8.94 13.07 -24.28
CA ILE A 103 9.42 12.17 -23.21
C ILE A 103 8.40 11.04 -22.97
N ARG A 104 8.86 9.79 -23.01
CA ARG A 104 8.03 8.65 -22.60
C ARG A 104 7.85 8.69 -21.07
N PRO A 105 6.63 8.45 -20.55
CA PRO A 105 6.42 8.33 -19.10
C PRO A 105 7.42 7.31 -18.52
N PRO A 106 8.17 7.65 -17.47
CA PRO A 106 9.15 6.74 -16.88
C PRO A 106 8.49 5.50 -16.26
N ILE A 107 7.20 5.58 -15.94
CA ILE A 107 6.38 4.47 -15.46
C ILE A 107 5.13 4.43 -16.33
N SER A 108 5.00 3.36 -17.13
CA SER A 108 3.77 3.07 -17.84
C SER A 108 2.82 2.34 -16.91
N LEU A 109 1.83 3.04 -16.36
CA LEU A 109 0.74 2.37 -15.66
C LEU A 109 -0.06 1.58 -16.71
N LEU A 110 -0.21 0.28 -16.50
CA LEU A 110 -1.21 -0.50 -17.24
C LEU A 110 -2.56 0.18 -16.98
N LYS A 111 -3.24 0.61 -18.04
CA LYS A 111 -4.65 0.99 -17.95
C LYS A 111 -5.42 -0.30 -17.65
N TYR A 112 -5.57 -0.64 -16.38
CA TYR A 112 -6.47 -1.71 -15.99
C TYR A 112 -7.88 -1.30 -16.41
N GLY A 113 -8.50 -2.11 -17.28
CA GLY A 113 -9.94 -2.07 -17.51
C GLY A 113 -10.70 -2.33 -16.21
N PRO A 114 -12.03 -2.13 -16.19
CA PRO A 114 -12.82 -2.17 -14.97
C PRO A 114 -12.52 -3.44 -14.17
N MET A 115 -12.11 -3.23 -12.93
CA MET A 115 -11.79 -4.27 -11.96
C MET A 115 -13.10 -5.01 -11.65
N CYS A 116 -13.32 -6.16 -12.28
CA CYS A 116 -14.29 -7.13 -11.79
C CYS A 116 -13.67 -7.80 -10.55
N LEU A 117 -14.27 -7.54 -9.39
CA LEU A 117 -14.17 -8.40 -8.21
C LEU A 117 -14.87 -9.73 -8.50
#